data_AF-A0A426TSJ2-F1
#
_entry.id   AF-A0A426TSJ2-F1
#
_cell.length_a   1.000
_cell.length_b   1.000
_cell.length_c   1.000
_cell.angle_alpha   90.00
_cell.angle_beta   90.00
_cell.angle_gamma   90.00
#
_symmetry.space_group_name_H-M   'P 1'
#
loop_
_entity.id
_entity.type
_entity.pdbx_description
1 polymer ?
#
loop_
_entity_poly.entity_id
_entity_poly.type
_entity_poly.pdbx_seq_one_letter_code
_entity_poly.pdbx_strand_id
1 'polypeptide(L)'
;MEAFFCIFIFLAGLCLGLLLMVIFAKAPVVVVSQFETEPEPQRSIIFPLFIAALLGVVFLLAWNQWSSAAGSQQATPPLSATMLPVPPPSGLQGDMQPEPSGLQEQMLPQAATPIPQDDAAETKNRTGMDWLARGDCAAAEAWFQAAITADPDFYKPYNNLAFCFYERDDLAWAVVLWETALQLESQSADAHAGLATALWMLGQQYEAQQSYRRAVALDQRYSNADWMAQERFWSHRMLNDSQPLRGWLAAGMVVTRK
;
A
#
# COMPACT_ATOMS: atom_id res chain seq x y z
N MET A 1 34.07 0.48 3.27
CA MET A 1 34.09 0.15 1.83
C MET A 1 33.29 1.14 0.99
N GLU A 2 32.21 1.73 1.50
CA GLU A 2 31.31 2.59 0.73
C GLU A 2 31.93 3.90 0.22
N ALA A 3 32.80 4.55 1.01
CA ALA A 3 33.47 5.79 0.59
C ALA A 3 34.36 5.60 -0.66
N PHE A 4 35.00 4.43 -0.82
CA PHE A 4 35.82 4.12 -1.99
C PHE A 4 34.97 3.91 -3.24
N PHE A 5 33.76 3.37 -3.10
CA PHE A 5 32.84 3.14 -4.21
C PHE A 5 32.28 4.48 -4.75
N CYS A 6 31.95 5.43 -3.87
CA CYS A 6 31.50 6.77 -4.28
C CYS A 6 32.61 7.57 -5.00
N ILE A 7 33.85 7.52 -4.50
CA ILE A 7 35.00 8.19 -5.15
C ILE A 7 35.26 7.58 -6.54
N PHE A 8 35.11 6.26 -6.68
CA PHE A 8 35.29 5.57 -7.96
C PHE A 8 34.24 5.99 -9.00
N ILE A 9 32.96 6.07 -8.63
CA ILE A 9 31.88 6.51 -9.53
C ILE A 9 32.09 7.98 -9.94
N PHE A 10 32.51 8.83 -9.01
CA PHE A 10 32.77 10.24 -9.30
C PHE A 10 33.93 10.42 -10.29
N LEU A 11 35.04 9.71 -10.08
CA LEU A 11 36.19 9.74 -11.00
C LEU A 11 35.83 9.15 -12.38
N ALA A 12 35.02 8.09 -12.43
CA ALA A 12 34.57 7.50 -13.68
C ALA A 12 33.68 8.47 -14.49
N GLY A 13 32.78 9.20 -13.83
CA GLY A 13 31.95 10.24 -14.47
C GLY A 13 32.79 11.40 -15.02
N LEU A 14 33.80 11.84 -14.27
CA LEU A 14 34.70 12.92 -14.66
C LEU A 14 35.56 12.52 -15.88
N CYS A 15 36.05 11.27 -15.91
CA CYS A 15 36.75 10.70 -17.07
C CYS A 15 35.86 10.60 -18.31
N LEU A 16 34.60 10.14 -18.16
CA LEU A 16 33.67 10.03 -19.29
C LEU A 16 33.31 11.40 -19.87
N GLY A 17 33.11 12.41 -19.01
CA GLY A 17 32.85 13.79 -19.44
C GLY A 17 34.02 14.41 -20.20
N LEU A 18 35.25 14.22 -19.72
CA LEU A 18 36.46 14.68 -20.42
C LEU A 18 36.66 13.96 -21.76
N LEU A 19 36.38 12.65 -21.81
CA LEU A 19 36.47 11.86 -23.04
C LEU A 19 35.48 12.37 -24.11
N LEU A 20 34.23 12.64 -23.73
CA LEU A 20 33.23 13.20 -24.63
C LEU A 20 33.63 14.59 -25.12
N MET A 21 34.15 15.46 -24.25
CA MET A 21 34.65 16.77 -24.67
C MET A 21 35.77 16.67 -25.72
N VAL A 22 36.70 15.73 -25.57
CA VAL A 22 37.78 15.52 -26.55
C VAL A 22 37.24 14.98 -27.88
N ILE A 23 36.24 14.10 -27.85
CA ILE A 23 35.60 13.56 -29.06
C ILE A 23 34.91 14.69 -29.85
N PHE A 24 34.15 15.56 -29.17
CA PHE A 24 33.48 16.68 -29.82
C PHE A 24 34.44 17.78 -30.29
N ALA A 25 35.60 17.94 -29.64
CA ALA A 25 36.62 18.91 -30.07
C ALA A 25 37.39 18.48 -31.34
N LYS A 26 37.35 17.21 -31.73
CA LYS A 26 38.12 16.67 -32.87
C LYS A 26 37.29 16.26 -34.09
N ALA A 27 35.98 16.46 -34.10
CA ALA A 27 35.15 16.12 -35.25
C ALA A 27 35.49 17.01 -36.46
N PRO A 28 36.03 16.46 -37.57
CA PRO A 28 36.31 17.25 -38.77
C PRO A 28 35.00 17.69 -39.43
N VAL A 29 34.85 18.99 -39.65
CA VAL A 29 33.76 19.60 -40.41
C VAL A 29 33.87 19.11 -41.85
N VAL A 30 32.97 18.22 -42.27
CA VAL A 30 32.80 17.87 -43.68
C VAL A 30 32.13 19.06 -44.37
N VAL A 31 32.92 19.84 -45.09
CA VAL A 31 32.43 20.95 -45.92
C VAL A 31 31.82 20.37 -47.19
N VAL A 32 30.49 20.26 -47.23
CA VAL A 32 29.74 20.10 -48.47
C VAL A 32 29.56 21.49 -49.07
N SER A 33 30.35 21.78 -50.11
CA SER A 33 30.15 22.95 -50.95
C SER A 33 28.86 22.77 -51.74
N GLN A 34 27.91 23.70 -51.62
CA GLN A 34 27.17 24.40 -52.69
C GLN A 34 26.31 25.53 -52.09
N PHE A 35 26.55 26.75 -52.58
CA PHE A 35 25.73 27.97 -52.60
C PHE A 35 24.53 28.11 -51.64
N GLU A 36 24.64 29.01 -50.65
CA GLU A 36 23.92 30.30 -50.56
C GLU A 36 24.29 31.01 -49.24
N THR A 37 24.31 32.34 -49.29
CA THR A 37 24.79 33.25 -48.23
C THR A 37 23.79 33.38 -47.07
N GLU A 38 24.17 32.96 -45.87
CA GLU A 38 23.44 33.24 -44.61
C GLU A 38 24.42 33.71 -43.50
N PRO A 39 23.95 34.52 -42.52
CA PRO A 39 24.82 35.29 -41.64
C PRO A 39 25.44 34.44 -40.51
N GLU A 40 26.64 34.84 -40.08
CA GLU A 40 27.43 34.36 -38.94
C GLU A 40 26.63 33.68 -37.80
N PRO A 41 27.02 32.47 -37.33
CA PRO A 41 26.37 31.86 -36.19
C PRO A 41 26.86 32.56 -34.93
N GLN A 42 26.06 33.48 -34.39
CA GLN A 42 26.23 33.94 -33.02
C GLN A 42 26.19 32.72 -32.10
N ARG A 43 27.36 32.35 -31.55
CA ARG A 43 27.52 31.33 -30.51
C ARG A 43 26.68 31.74 -29.30
N SER A 44 25.45 31.28 -29.25
CA SER A 44 24.54 31.51 -28.13
C SER A 44 25.02 30.70 -26.93
N ILE A 45 25.75 31.36 -26.03
CA ILE A 45 26.18 30.86 -24.71
C ILE A 45 24.95 30.56 -23.82
N ILE A 46 23.75 30.97 -24.24
CA ILE A 46 22.49 30.82 -23.50
C ILE A 46 22.08 29.34 -23.40
N PHE A 47 22.30 28.53 -24.44
CA PHE A 47 21.89 27.11 -24.45
C PHE A 47 22.67 26.23 -23.44
N PRO A 48 24.03 26.29 -23.36
CA PRO A 48 24.76 25.54 -22.36
C PRO A 48 24.52 26.02 -20.93
N LEU A 49 24.24 27.32 -20.72
CA LEU A 49 23.89 27.85 -19.40
C LEU A 49 22.52 27.33 -18.92
N PHE A 50 21.56 27.13 -19.83
CA PHE A 50 20.25 26.57 -19.50
C PHE A 50 20.34 25.10 -19.07
N ILE A 51 21.19 24.31 -19.74
CA ILE A 51 21.44 22.91 -19.38
C ILE A 51 22.17 22.82 -18.03
N ALA A 52 23.17 23.67 -17.78
CA ALA A 52 23.86 23.73 -16.49
C ALA A 52 22.90 24.11 -15.34
N ALA A 53 21.97 25.05 -15.57
CA ALA A 53 20.95 25.41 -14.60
C ALA A 53 19.98 24.25 -14.30
N LEU A 54 19.52 23.53 -15.33
CA LEU A 54 18.66 22.35 -15.16
C LEU A 54 19.36 21.22 -14.38
N LEU A 55 20.62 20.95 -14.69
CA LEU A 55 21.42 19.96 -13.95
C LEU A 55 21.64 20.38 -12.48
N GLY A 56 21.84 21.67 -12.22
CA GLY A 56 21.95 22.21 -10.85
C GLY A 56 20.67 22.04 -10.03
N VAL A 57 19.50 22.25 -10.64
CA VAL A 57 18.20 22.04 -9.98
C VAL A 57 17.96 20.56 -9.68
N VAL A 58 18.28 19.67 -10.61
CA VAL A 58 18.18 18.21 -10.39
C VAL A 58 19.10 17.74 -9.26
N PHE A 59 20.32 18.28 -9.18
CA PHE A 59 21.26 17.96 -8.11
C PHE A 59 20.77 18.45 -6.73
N LEU A 60 20.19 19.65 -6.65
CA LEU A 60 19.59 20.19 -5.42
C LEU A 60 18.39 19.36 -4.95
N LEU A 61 17.53 18.92 -5.88
CA LEU A 61 16.39 18.05 -5.55
C LEU A 61 16.84 16.65 -5.11
N ALA A 62 17.84 16.07 -5.78
CA ALA A 62 18.42 14.78 -5.37
C ALA A 62 19.08 14.87 -3.99
N TRP A 63 19.75 15.99 -3.68
CA TRP A 63 20.35 16.19 -2.36
C TRP A 63 19.28 16.33 -1.26
N ASN A 64 18.21 17.09 -1.52
CA ASN A 64 17.13 17.25 -0.54
C ASN A 64 16.34 15.94 -0.26
N GLN A 65 16.25 15.04 -1.25
CA GLN A 65 15.63 13.73 -1.06
C GLN A 65 16.55 12.73 -0.32
N TRP A 66 17.87 12.89 -0.44
CA TRP A 66 18.81 12.01 0.27
C TRP A 66 19.01 12.41 1.73
N SER A 67 18.98 13.71 2.05
CA SER A 67 19.04 14.17 3.44
C SER A 67 17.83 13.70 4.27
N SER A 68 16.67 13.52 3.62
CA SER A 68 15.46 12.94 4.22
C SER A 68 15.52 11.41 4.35
N ALA A 69 16.28 10.72 3.49
CA ALA A 69 16.48 9.26 3.57
C ALA A 69 17.54 8.85 4.63
N ALA A 70 18.55 9.68 4.86
CA ALA A 70 19.66 9.36 5.78
C ALA A 70 19.31 9.44 7.29
N GLY A 71 18.12 9.95 7.65
CA GLY A 71 17.67 10.11 9.03
C GLY A 71 16.97 8.90 9.67
N SER A 72 16.84 7.76 8.97
CA SER A 72 16.08 6.60 9.44
C SER A 72 16.91 5.32 9.54
N GLN A 73 18.07 5.37 10.19
CA GLN A 73 18.62 4.16 10.82
C GLN A 73 17.95 3.94 12.18
N GLN A 74 16.75 3.37 12.15
CA GLN A 74 16.19 2.75 13.35
C GLN A 74 16.81 1.35 13.50
N ALA A 75 17.44 1.16 14.67
CA ALA A 75 17.93 -0.10 15.16
C ALA A 75 16.84 -1.19 15.06
N THR A 76 17.23 -2.39 14.64
CA THR A 76 16.37 -3.59 14.71
C THR A 76 16.00 -3.86 16.17
N PRO A 77 14.70 -3.90 16.54
CA PRO A 77 14.32 -4.39 17.85
C PRO A 77 14.44 -5.92 17.87
N PRO A 78 14.70 -6.54 19.04
CA PRO A 78 14.71 -7.99 19.18
C PRO A 78 13.30 -8.56 18.92
N LEU A 79 13.25 -9.78 18.39
CA LEU A 79 12.04 -10.60 18.19
C LEU A 79 11.35 -10.89 19.53
N SER A 80 10.60 -9.93 20.05
CA SER A 80 9.66 -10.05 21.17
C SER A 80 8.83 -8.77 21.24
N ALA A 81 8.04 -8.49 20.19
CA ALA A 81 7.11 -7.38 20.20
C ALA A 81 5.71 -7.95 20.47
N THR A 82 5.26 -7.87 21.73
CA THR A 82 3.84 -7.92 22.05
C THR A 82 3.18 -6.80 21.24
N MET A 83 2.45 -7.15 20.17
CA MET A 83 1.70 -6.18 19.39
C MET A 83 0.63 -5.57 20.29
N LEU A 84 0.84 -4.30 20.63
CA LEU A 84 -0.14 -3.45 21.31
C LEU A 84 -1.37 -3.26 20.40
N PRO A 85 -2.55 -2.94 20.98
CA PRO A 85 -3.77 -2.71 20.22
C PRO A 85 -3.54 -1.72 19.07
N VAL A 86 -4.09 -2.05 17.89
CA VAL A 86 -3.94 -1.30 16.65
C VAL A 86 -4.29 0.18 16.88
N PRO A 87 -3.32 1.11 16.80
CA PRO A 87 -3.61 2.53 17.01
C PRO A 87 -4.36 3.11 15.79
N PRO A 88 -5.25 4.09 16.00
CA PRO A 88 -5.93 4.77 14.90
C PRO A 88 -4.97 5.41 13.90
N PRO A 89 -5.28 5.35 12.59
CA PRO A 89 -4.49 6.05 11.58
C PRO A 89 -4.47 7.54 11.91
N SER A 90 -3.28 8.03 12.25
CA SER A 90 -3.00 9.42 12.62
C SER A 90 -2.74 10.20 11.35
N GLY A 91 -3.80 10.56 10.60
CA GLY A 91 -3.63 11.09 9.24
C GLY A 91 -4.75 11.94 8.64
N LEU A 92 -5.81 12.28 9.37
CA LEU A 92 -6.87 13.20 8.90
C LEU A 92 -7.16 14.28 9.95
N GLN A 93 -6.12 14.99 10.39
CA GLN A 93 -6.25 16.21 11.17
C GLN A 93 -6.47 17.41 10.25
N GLY A 94 -7.71 17.59 9.83
CA GLY A 94 -8.28 18.89 9.46
C GLY A 94 -9.23 19.33 10.58
N ASP A 95 -8.78 20.26 11.42
CA ASP A 95 -9.52 21.07 12.38
C ASP A 95 -10.70 20.43 13.13
N MET A 96 -10.42 19.71 14.22
CA MET A 96 -11.22 19.84 15.46
C MET A 96 -10.32 19.66 16.68
N GLN A 97 -10.38 20.65 17.58
CA GLN A 97 -9.70 20.69 18.88
C GLN A 97 -10.07 19.49 19.78
N PRO A 98 -9.27 19.16 20.81
CA PRO A 98 -9.49 17.98 21.62
C PRO A 98 -10.56 18.24 22.70
N GLU A 99 -11.64 17.48 22.68
CA GLU A 99 -12.52 17.32 23.86
C GLU A 99 -12.10 16.02 24.58
N PRO A 100 -11.68 16.08 25.85
CA PRO A 100 -11.29 14.89 26.61
C PRO A 100 -12.52 14.24 27.26
N SER A 101 -12.44 12.92 27.44
CA SER A 101 -13.29 12.12 28.35
C SER A 101 -14.79 12.06 28.03
N GLY A 102 -15.18 11.03 27.27
CA GLY A 102 -16.60 10.63 27.14
C GLY A 102 -16.88 9.46 26.19
N LEU A 103 -15.95 9.13 25.28
CA LEU A 103 -16.20 8.16 24.20
C LEU A 103 -15.96 6.68 24.55
N GLN A 104 -15.54 6.35 25.78
CA GLN A 104 -15.34 4.95 26.17
C GLN A 104 -16.63 4.24 26.66
N GLU A 105 -17.72 4.97 26.96
CA GLU A 105 -18.83 4.41 27.75
C GLU A 105 -20.23 4.46 27.10
N GLN A 106 -20.39 5.04 25.91
CA GLN A 106 -21.73 5.31 25.36
C GLN A 106 -22.21 4.42 24.20
N MET A 107 -21.54 3.32 23.84
CA MET A 107 -22.04 2.50 22.72
C MET A 107 -21.74 1.00 22.78
N LEU A 108 -21.61 0.41 23.97
CA LEU A 108 -21.79 -1.05 24.09
C LEU A 108 -23.30 -1.34 24.00
N PRO A 109 -23.80 -2.09 22.99
CA PRO A 109 -25.15 -2.62 23.05
C PRO A 109 -25.32 -3.41 24.36
N GLN A 110 -26.39 -3.07 25.09
CA GLN A 110 -26.68 -3.67 26.38
C GLN A 110 -26.81 -5.20 26.24
N ALA A 111 -26.08 -5.89 27.13
CA ALA A 111 -25.99 -7.34 27.29
C ALA A 111 -25.24 -8.12 26.19
N ALA A 112 -24.01 -7.69 25.85
CA ALA A 112 -22.99 -8.64 25.42
C ALA A 112 -22.75 -9.64 26.58
N THR A 113 -22.99 -10.93 26.34
CA THR A 113 -22.61 -11.98 27.29
C THR A 113 -21.14 -11.79 27.67
N PRO A 114 -20.77 -11.80 28.97
CA PRO A 114 -19.38 -11.65 29.37
C PRO A 114 -18.52 -12.66 28.63
N ILE A 115 -17.53 -12.17 27.89
CA ILE A 115 -16.58 -13.00 27.16
C ILE A 115 -15.74 -13.76 28.21
N PRO A 116 -15.77 -15.11 28.24
CA PRO A 116 -14.96 -15.86 29.19
C PRO A 116 -13.47 -15.56 28.99
N GLN A 117 -12.75 -15.29 30.09
CA GLN A 117 -11.34 -14.88 30.04
C GLN A 117 -10.43 -16.01 29.51
N ASP A 118 -10.73 -17.26 29.85
CA ASP A 118 -9.91 -18.45 29.57
C ASP A 118 -10.08 -19.04 28.14
N ASP A 119 -10.96 -18.46 27.30
CA ASP A 119 -11.18 -19.00 25.96
C ASP A 119 -10.03 -18.64 25.01
N ALA A 120 -9.48 -19.66 24.33
CA ALA A 120 -8.44 -19.48 23.31
C ALA A 120 -8.88 -18.49 22.22
N ALA A 121 -7.92 -17.76 21.63
CA ALA A 121 -8.19 -16.77 20.58
C ALA A 121 -9.00 -17.34 19.41
N GLU A 122 -8.77 -18.62 19.05
CA GLU A 122 -9.56 -19.34 18.05
C GLU A 122 -11.04 -19.48 18.42
N THR A 123 -11.35 -19.78 19.68
CA THR A 123 -12.73 -19.88 20.17
C THR A 123 -13.41 -18.51 20.10
N LYS A 124 -12.73 -17.46 20.56
CA LYS A 124 -13.25 -16.08 20.47
C LYS A 124 -13.50 -15.67 19.02
N ASN A 125 -12.57 -15.97 18.10
CA ASN A 125 -12.75 -15.73 16.67
C ASN A 125 -13.93 -16.51 16.08
N ARG A 126 -14.08 -17.78 16.44
CA ARG A 126 -15.21 -18.60 15.98
C ARG A 126 -16.54 -18.05 16.48
N THR A 127 -16.63 -17.62 17.73
CA THR A 127 -17.83 -16.96 18.25
C THR A 127 -18.12 -15.67 17.49
N GLY A 128 -17.10 -14.85 17.18
CA GLY A 128 -17.27 -13.67 16.33
C GLY A 128 -17.81 -14.02 14.94
N MET A 129 -17.33 -15.10 14.33
CA MET A 129 -17.87 -15.61 13.05
C MET A 129 -19.33 -16.07 13.18
N ASP A 130 -19.72 -16.67 14.30
CA ASP A 130 -21.11 -17.07 14.54
C ASP A 130 -22.05 -15.86 14.64
N TRP A 131 -21.56 -14.72 15.15
CA TRP A 131 -22.30 -13.44 15.14
C TRP A 131 -22.36 -12.83 13.74
N LEU A 132 -21.26 -12.86 12.99
CA LEU A 132 -21.23 -12.43 11.58
C LEU A 132 -22.24 -13.22 10.72
N ALA A 133 -22.31 -14.53 10.89
CA ALA A 133 -23.27 -15.37 10.17
C ALA A 133 -24.74 -15.00 10.44
N ARG A 134 -25.02 -14.31 11.56
CA ARG A 134 -26.35 -13.76 11.90
C ARG A 134 -26.55 -12.32 11.41
N GLY A 135 -25.53 -11.73 10.77
CA GLY A 135 -25.52 -10.35 10.29
C GLY A 135 -25.21 -9.30 11.36
N ASP A 136 -24.77 -9.71 12.55
CA ASP A 136 -24.48 -8.78 13.66
C ASP A 136 -22.97 -8.46 13.72
N CYS A 137 -22.55 -7.50 12.89
CA CYS A 137 -21.17 -7.02 12.89
C CYS A 137 -20.77 -6.40 14.23
N ALA A 138 -21.66 -5.66 14.88
CA ALA A 138 -21.36 -4.96 16.13
C ALA A 138 -21.03 -5.94 17.27
N ALA A 139 -21.80 -7.01 17.41
CA ALA A 139 -21.49 -8.07 18.36
C ALA A 139 -20.20 -8.81 17.98
N ALA A 140 -19.97 -9.07 16.69
CA ALA A 140 -18.78 -9.76 16.21
C ALA A 140 -17.48 -8.97 16.47
N GLU A 141 -17.50 -7.64 16.34
CA GLU A 141 -16.33 -6.76 16.58
C GLU A 141 -15.74 -7.00 17.98
N ALA A 142 -16.57 -7.08 19.02
CA ALA A 142 -16.13 -7.30 20.39
C ALA A 142 -15.41 -8.66 20.55
N TRP A 143 -15.90 -9.71 19.89
CA TRP A 143 -15.28 -11.03 19.92
C TRP A 143 -13.96 -11.09 19.14
N PHE A 144 -13.87 -10.40 18.01
CA PHE A 144 -12.61 -10.31 17.26
C PHE A 144 -11.55 -9.50 18.03
N GLN A 145 -11.93 -8.39 18.65
CA GLN A 145 -11.03 -7.62 19.51
C GLN A 145 -10.55 -8.44 20.72
N ALA A 146 -11.44 -9.22 21.34
CA ALA A 146 -11.06 -10.14 22.40
C ALA A 146 -10.13 -11.25 21.91
N ALA A 147 -10.31 -11.76 20.69
CA ALA A 147 -9.43 -12.74 20.08
C ALA A 147 -8.03 -12.16 19.81
N ILE A 148 -7.95 -10.93 19.28
CA ILE A 148 -6.69 -10.19 19.08
C ILE A 148 -5.98 -9.95 20.41
N THR A 149 -6.72 -9.59 21.46
CA THR A 149 -6.15 -9.36 22.79
C THR A 149 -5.58 -10.65 23.39
N ALA A 150 -6.20 -11.79 23.09
CA ALA A 150 -5.75 -13.09 23.57
C ALA A 150 -4.53 -13.63 22.79
N ASP A 151 -4.47 -13.36 21.49
CA ASP A 151 -3.34 -13.70 20.62
C ASP A 151 -3.17 -12.64 19.50
N PRO A 152 -2.23 -11.68 19.67
CA PRO A 152 -1.99 -10.63 18.68
C PRO A 152 -1.38 -11.12 17.36
N ASP A 153 -0.81 -12.33 17.32
CA ASP A 153 -0.22 -12.89 16.08
C ASP A 153 -1.26 -13.69 15.28
N PHE A 154 -2.47 -13.85 15.83
CA PHE A 154 -3.55 -14.56 15.16
C PHE A 154 -4.23 -13.69 14.10
N TYR A 155 -3.84 -13.86 12.83
CA TYR A 155 -4.28 -12.99 11.73
C TYR A 155 -5.78 -13.02 11.41
N LYS A 156 -6.49 -14.13 11.69
CA LYS A 156 -7.91 -14.30 11.27
C LYS A 156 -8.86 -13.26 11.88
N PRO A 157 -8.79 -12.98 13.20
CA PRO A 157 -9.51 -11.87 13.80
C PRO A 157 -9.31 -10.51 13.12
N TYR A 158 -8.09 -10.17 12.68
CA TYR A 158 -7.84 -8.91 11.97
C TYR A 158 -8.58 -8.86 10.64
N ASN A 159 -8.53 -9.96 9.87
CA ASN A 159 -9.29 -10.09 8.62
C ASN A 159 -10.81 -9.94 8.82
N ASN A 160 -11.34 -10.58 9.86
CA ASN A 160 -12.78 -10.57 10.12
C ASN A 160 -13.24 -9.23 10.73
N LEU A 161 -12.42 -8.60 11.56
CA LEU A 161 -12.67 -7.27 12.07
C LEU A 161 -12.66 -6.24 10.94
N ALA A 162 -11.72 -6.35 10.00
CA ALA A 162 -11.67 -5.50 8.81
C ALA A 162 -12.97 -5.55 8.00
N PHE A 163 -13.55 -6.74 7.85
CA PHE A 163 -14.87 -6.91 7.23
C PHE A 163 -15.97 -6.13 7.99
N CYS A 164 -16.03 -6.20 9.32
CA CYS A 164 -16.98 -5.39 10.08
C CYS A 164 -16.81 -3.88 9.83
N PHE A 165 -15.56 -3.39 9.86
CA PHE A 165 -15.24 -1.99 9.56
C PHE A 165 -15.66 -1.61 8.13
N TYR A 166 -15.44 -2.50 7.16
CA TYR A 166 -15.89 -2.32 5.79
C TYR A 166 -17.40 -2.16 5.71
N GLU A 167 -18.17 -3.04 6.36
CA GLU A 167 -19.64 -3.03 6.34
C GLU A 167 -20.26 -1.75 6.92
N ARG A 168 -19.56 -1.07 7.84
CA ARG A 168 -19.96 0.25 8.35
C ARG A 168 -19.31 1.44 7.63
N ASP A 169 -18.82 1.22 6.42
CA ASP A 169 -18.25 2.23 5.51
C ASP A 169 -16.94 2.88 6.01
N ASP A 170 -16.31 2.30 7.04
CA ASP A 170 -15.02 2.75 7.56
C ASP A 170 -13.86 2.09 6.79
N LEU A 171 -13.78 2.43 5.51
CA LEU A 171 -12.87 1.80 4.55
C LEU A 171 -11.39 1.98 4.91
N ALA A 172 -11.03 3.11 5.50
CA ALA A 172 -9.64 3.40 5.87
C ALA A 172 -9.14 2.43 6.95
N TRP A 173 -9.96 2.19 7.97
CA TRP A 173 -9.64 1.20 9.00
C TRP A 173 -9.70 -0.23 8.49
N ALA A 174 -10.65 -0.56 7.60
CA ALA A 174 -10.70 -1.87 6.98
C ALA A 174 -9.39 -2.19 6.22
N VAL A 175 -8.84 -1.22 5.47
CA VAL A 175 -7.53 -1.36 4.81
C VAL A 175 -6.43 -1.66 5.82
N VAL A 176 -6.30 -0.86 6.88
CA VAL A 176 -5.27 -1.05 7.92
C VAL A 176 -5.34 -2.45 8.53
N LEU A 177 -6.54 -2.93 8.85
CA LEU A 177 -6.73 -4.23 9.47
C LEU A 177 -6.43 -5.39 8.50
N TRP A 178 -6.83 -5.30 7.22
CA TRP A 178 -6.45 -6.31 6.23
C TRP A 178 -4.95 -6.31 5.93
N GLU A 179 -4.32 -5.14 5.85
CA GLU A 179 -2.86 -5.03 5.73
C GLU A 179 -2.15 -5.66 6.93
N THR A 180 -2.66 -5.43 8.15
CA THR A 180 -2.14 -6.08 9.37
C THR A 180 -2.29 -7.60 9.28
N ALA A 181 -3.44 -8.10 8.84
CA ALA A 181 -3.65 -9.53 8.62
C ALA A 181 -2.67 -10.12 7.59
N LEU A 182 -2.34 -9.37 6.53
CA LEU A 182 -1.38 -9.79 5.50
C LEU A 182 0.08 -9.68 5.93
N GLN A 183 0.41 -8.79 6.88
CA GLN A 183 1.72 -8.76 7.51
C GLN A 183 1.96 -10.01 8.36
N LEU A 184 0.92 -10.46 9.07
CA LEU A 184 0.95 -11.70 9.87
C LEU A 184 0.90 -12.96 8.99
N GLU A 185 0.05 -12.97 7.96
CA GLU A 185 -0.10 -14.09 7.02
C GLU A 185 -0.25 -13.58 5.57
N SER A 186 0.89 -13.51 4.88
CA SER A 186 0.98 -12.99 3.50
C SER A 186 0.24 -13.81 2.44
N GLN A 187 -0.21 -15.03 2.75
CA GLN A 187 -0.94 -15.90 1.82
C GLN A 187 -2.43 -16.01 2.13
N SER A 188 -2.98 -15.09 2.93
CA SER A 188 -4.43 -15.02 3.15
C SER A 188 -5.15 -14.51 1.90
N ALA A 189 -5.78 -15.42 1.17
CA ALA A 189 -6.62 -15.08 0.01
C ALA A 189 -7.80 -14.16 0.39
N ASP A 190 -8.35 -14.35 1.60
CA ASP A 190 -9.48 -13.57 2.13
C ASP A 190 -9.07 -12.11 2.38
N ALA A 191 -7.93 -11.91 3.04
CA ALA A 191 -7.44 -10.57 3.33
C ALA A 191 -7.04 -9.84 2.04
N HIS A 192 -6.47 -10.53 1.05
CA HIS A 192 -6.21 -9.94 -0.26
C HIS A 192 -7.49 -9.52 -1.00
N ALA A 193 -8.56 -10.32 -0.93
CA ALA A 193 -9.83 -10.03 -1.58
C ALA A 193 -10.57 -8.86 -0.90
N GLY A 194 -10.57 -8.86 0.44
CA GLY A 194 -11.14 -7.77 1.25
C GLY A 194 -10.41 -6.46 1.02
N LEU A 195 -9.07 -6.46 1.15
CA LEU A 195 -8.22 -5.30 0.90
C LEU A 195 -8.46 -4.74 -0.50
N ALA A 196 -8.50 -5.59 -1.52
CA ALA A 196 -8.76 -5.17 -2.88
C ALA A 196 -10.09 -4.44 -3.02
N THR A 197 -11.14 -4.94 -2.36
CA THR A 197 -12.48 -4.36 -2.42
C THR A 197 -12.52 -2.99 -1.75
N ALA A 198 -11.90 -2.81 -0.57
CA ALA A 198 -11.79 -1.49 0.05
C ALA A 198 -10.93 -0.51 -0.76
N LEU A 199 -9.79 -0.94 -1.28
CA LEU A 199 -8.93 -0.10 -2.12
C LEU A 199 -9.68 0.37 -3.38
N TRP A 200 -10.49 -0.51 -3.98
CA TRP A 200 -11.33 -0.15 -5.11
C TRP A 200 -12.33 0.96 -4.75
N MET A 201 -13.00 0.82 -3.61
CA MET A 201 -13.94 1.82 -3.10
C MET A 201 -13.28 3.15 -2.74
N LEU A 202 -12.01 3.12 -2.32
CA LEU A 202 -11.18 4.31 -2.10
C LEU A 202 -10.59 4.90 -3.38
N GLY A 203 -10.86 4.32 -4.56
CA GLY A 203 -10.35 4.78 -5.85
C GLY A 203 -8.93 4.34 -6.19
N GLN A 204 -8.30 3.50 -5.36
CA GLN A 204 -6.96 2.93 -5.57
C GLN A 204 -7.03 1.69 -6.47
N GLN A 205 -7.44 1.91 -7.73
CA GLN A 205 -7.83 0.84 -8.64
C GLN A 205 -6.70 -0.11 -9.02
N TYR A 206 -5.47 0.40 -9.18
CA TYR A 206 -4.34 -0.42 -9.59
C TYR A 206 -3.96 -1.43 -8.50
N GLU A 207 -3.81 -0.94 -7.27
CA GLU A 207 -3.50 -1.72 -6.07
C GLU A 207 -4.60 -2.74 -5.80
N ALA A 208 -5.87 -2.32 -5.93
CA ALA A 208 -7.02 -3.21 -5.82
C ALA A 208 -6.95 -4.39 -6.80
N GLN A 209 -6.67 -4.12 -8.07
CA GLN A 209 -6.53 -5.16 -9.09
C GLN A 209 -5.37 -6.13 -8.80
N GLN A 210 -4.22 -5.62 -8.35
CA GLN A 210 -3.08 -6.49 -7.98
C GLN A 210 -3.45 -7.41 -6.80
N SER A 211 -4.07 -6.84 -5.75
CA SER A 211 -4.46 -7.61 -4.57
C SER A 211 -5.54 -8.63 -4.90
N TYR A 212 -6.54 -8.27 -5.72
CA TYR A 212 -7.59 -9.21 -6.12
C TYR A 212 -7.05 -10.35 -7.00
N ARG A 213 -6.12 -10.04 -7.92
CA ARG A 213 -5.41 -11.07 -8.70
C ARG A 213 -4.67 -12.03 -7.78
N ARG A 214 -4.05 -11.53 -6.70
CA ARG A 214 -3.37 -12.36 -5.71
C ARG A 214 -4.35 -13.27 -4.95
N ALA A 215 -5.50 -12.74 -4.53
CA ALA A 215 -6.56 -13.53 -3.90
C ALA A 215 -7.01 -14.71 -4.76
N VAL A 216 -7.33 -14.47 -6.04
CA VAL A 216 -7.78 -15.52 -6.97
C VAL A 216 -6.66 -16.51 -7.32
N ALA A 217 -5.41 -16.07 -7.36
CA ALA A 217 -4.27 -16.95 -7.56
C ALA A 217 -4.04 -17.91 -6.35
N LEU A 218 -4.34 -17.45 -5.14
CA LEU A 218 -4.25 -18.24 -3.90
C LEU A 218 -5.46 -19.17 -3.75
N ASP A 219 -6.67 -18.68 -4.04
CA ASP A 219 -7.90 -19.46 -4.03
C ASP A 219 -8.85 -19.00 -5.14
N GLN A 220 -9.02 -19.86 -6.14
CA GLN A 220 -9.81 -19.54 -7.33
C GLN A 220 -11.29 -19.27 -7.03
N ARG A 221 -11.80 -19.72 -5.87
CA ARG A 221 -13.19 -19.56 -5.47
C ARG A 221 -13.58 -18.10 -5.23
N TYR A 222 -12.64 -17.19 -5.01
CA TYR A 222 -12.92 -15.75 -4.99
C TYR A 222 -13.45 -15.21 -6.33
N SER A 223 -13.35 -15.96 -7.43
CA SER A 223 -14.03 -15.59 -8.68
C SER A 223 -15.55 -15.84 -8.64
N ASN A 224 -16.04 -16.63 -7.67
CA ASN A 224 -17.44 -17.03 -7.53
C ASN A 224 -18.13 -16.21 -6.42
N ALA A 225 -19.07 -15.34 -6.80
CA ALA A 225 -19.84 -14.53 -5.84
C ALA A 225 -20.71 -15.36 -4.91
N ASP A 226 -21.35 -16.41 -5.39
CA ASP A 226 -22.25 -17.23 -4.56
C ASP A 226 -21.46 -17.94 -3.46
N TRP A 227 -20.25 -18.38 -3.78
CA TRP A 227 -19.34 -18.96 -2.80
C TRP A 227 -18.93 -17.92 -1.74
N MET A 228 -18.53 -16.71 -2.15
CA MET A 228 -18.18 -15.65 -1.20
C MET A 228 -19.37 -15.25 -0.31
N ALA A 229 -20.58 -15.22 -0.86
CA ALA A 229 -21.80 -14.95 -0.11
C ALA A 229 -22.06 -16.02 0.96
N GLN A 230 -21.94 -17.30 0.59
CA GLN A 230 -22.31 -18.43 1.46
C GLN A 230 -21.24 -18.78 2.48
N GLU A 231 -19.96 -18.73 2.10
CA GLU A 231 -18.85 -19.28 2.88
C GLU A 231 -18.03 -18.19 3.58
N ARG A 232 -18.04 -16.97 3.05
CA ARG A 232 -17.37 -15.79 3.63
C ARG A 232 -18.34 -14.78 4.20
N PHE A 233 -19.65 -15.03 4.07
CA PHE A 233 -20.70 -14.13 4.54
C PHE A 233 -20.57 -12.71 3.97
N TRP A 234 -19.99 -12.57 2.77
CA TRP A 234 -19.88 -11.27 2.13
C TRP A 234 -21.27 -10.70 1.88
N SER A 235 -21.47 -9.46 2.29
CA SER A 235 -22.74 -8.77 2.10
C SER A 235 -23.01 -8.53 0.62
N HIS A 236 -24.27 -8.24 0.29
CA HIS A 236 -24.62 -7.79 -1.05
C HIS A 236 -23.85 -6.53 -1.47
N ARG A 237 -23.54 -5.63 -0.52
CA ARG A 237 -22.70 -4.44 -0.77
C ARG A 237 -21.31 -4.87 -1.21
N MET A 238 -20.61 -5.67 -0.40
CA MET A 238 -19.24 -6.09 -0.70
C MET A 238 -19.15 -6.90 -2.02
N LEU A 239 -20.13 -7.74 -2.31
CA LEU A 239 -20.19 -8.50 -3.57
C LEU A 239 -20.38 -7.61 -4.80
N ASN A 240 -21.12 -6.51 -4.67
CA ASN A 240 -21.31 -5.52 -5.72
C ASN A 240 -20.07 -4.65 -5.90
N ASP A 241 -19.50 -4.18 -4.80
CA ASP A 241 -18.31 -3.32 -4.80
C ASP A 241 -17.08 -4.06 -5.39
N SER A 242 -17.00 -5.38 -5.19
CA SER A 242 -15.97 -6.24 -5.78
C SER A 242 -16.29 -6.74 -7.19
N GLN A 243 -17.50 -6.50 -7.72
CA GLN A 243 -17.90 -6.97 -9.05
C GLN A 243 -16.98 -6.47 -10.18
N PRO A 244 -16.55 -5.19 -10.20
CA PRO A 244 -15.64 -4.69 -11.22
C PRO A 244 -14.29 -5.42 -11.23
N LEU A 245 -13.77 -5.81 -10.07
CA LEU A 245 -12.51 -6.54 -9.94
C LEU A 245 -12.60 -7.94 -10.56
N ARG A 246 -13.72 -8.65 -10.32
CA ARG A 246 -14.01 -9.95 -10.95
C ARG A 246 -14.16 -9.82 -12.47
N GLY A 247 -14.89 -8.80 -12.92
CA GLY A 247 -15.08 -8.52 -14.34
C GLY A 247 -13.75 -8.21 -15.05
N TRP A 248 -12.92 -7.35 -14.45
CA TRP A 248 -11.59 -7.02 -14.94
C TRP A 248 -10.70 -8.26 -15.07
N LEU A 249 -10.67 -9.11 -14.04
CA LEU A 249 -9.84 -10.31 -14.04
C LEU A 249 -10.31 -11.31 -15.12
N ALA A 250 -11.63 -11.51 -15.25
CA ALA A 250 -12.20 -12.38 -16.27
C ALA A 250 -11.86 -11.89 -17.69
N ALA A 251 -11.92 -10.59 -17.96
CA ALA A 251 -11.53 -10.01 -19.24
C ALA A 251 -10.05 -10.26 -19.56
N GLY A 252 -9.16 -10.12 -18.55
CA GLY A 252 -7.73 -10.39 -18.71
C GLY A 252 -7.41 -11.86 -19.02
N MET A 253 -8.14 -12.81 -18.42
CA MET A 253 -7.98 -14.25 -18.68
C MET A 253 -8.43 -14.69 -20.09
N VAL A 254 -9.35 -13.94 -20.72
CA VAL A 254 -9.79 -14.22 -22.09
C VAL A 254 -8.73 -13.78 -23.11
N VAL A 255 -8.01 -12.69 -22.82
CA VAL A 255 -6.98 -12.15 -23.73
C VAL A 255 -5.73 -13.04 -23.78
N THR A 256 -5.34 -13.69 -22.68
CA THR A 256 -4.15 -14.55 -22.62
C THR A 256 -4.32 -15.96 -23.19
N ARG A 257 -5.53 -16.30 -23.68
CA ARG A 257 -5.88 -17.64 -24.18
C ARG A 257 -5.89 -17.80 -25.72
N LYS A 258 -5.38 -16.82 -26.47
CA LYS A 258 -5.18 -16.91 -27.94
C LYS A 258 -3.72 -17.16 -28.27
#